data_AF-A0A5J4PTT3-F1
#
_entry.id   AF-A0A5J4PTT3-F1
#
_cell.length_a   1.000
_cell.length_b   1.000
_cell.length_c   1.000
_cell.angle_alpha   90.00
_cell.angle_beta   90.00
_cell.angle_gamma   90.00
#
_symmetry.space_group_name_H-M   'P 1'
#
loop_
_entity.id
_entity.type
_entity.pdbx_description
1 polymer ?
#
loop_
_entity_poly.entity_id
_entity_poly.type
_entity_poly.pdbx_seq_one_letter_code
_entity_poly.pdbx_strand_id
1 'polypeptide(L)'
;MDCPRCGSINYSKAGFVNSRQRYECKDCRYHYTVAKKLDVKSVETRGKALELYLEGLGFRATGRLLQISYGTVYAWIKEWGSKVDLQKREEGVAFMELDEMHTYVGSKKTTVGSGLPLTDLESGLSVLSAGIVPHKQD
;
A
#
# COMPACT_ATOMS: atom_id res chain seq x y z
N MET A 1 6.58 -9.82 29.86
CA MET A 1 6.26 -9.06 28.64
C MET A 1 7.56 -8.77 27.93
N ASP A 2 7.73 -9.36 26.76
CA ASP A 2 8.97 -9.23 26.00
C ASP A 2 9.08 -7.82 25.45
N CYS A 3 10.32 -7.35 25.28
CA CYS A 3 10.56 -6.02 24.75
C CYS A 3 10.02 -5.93 23.31
N PRO A 4 9.09 -5.01 22.99
CA PRO A 4 8.51 -4.88 21.65
C PRO A 4 9.51 -4.54 20.55
N ARG A 5 10.70 -4.06 20.91
CA ARG A 5 11.75 -3.68 19.95
C ARG A 5 12.73 -4.82 19.64
N CYS A 6 13.07 -5.64 20.64
CA CYS A 6 14.16 -6.62 20.52
C CYS A 6 13.82 -8.03 21.01
N GLY A 7 12.62 -8.25 21.55
CA GLY A 7 12.18 -9.56 22.06
C GLY A 7 12.79 -9.98 23.39
N SER A 8 13.65 -9.17 24.01
CA SER A 8 14.26 -9.51 25.30
C SER A 8 13.24 -9.62 26.43
N ILE A 9 13.44 -10.61 27.30
CA ILE A 9 12.70 -10.80 28.56
C ILE A 9 13.27 -9.97 29.72
N ASN A 10 14.45 -9.36 29.55
CA ASN A 10 15.14 -8.61 30.59
C ASN A 10 14.64 -7.17 30.64
N TYR A 11 13.72 -6.89 31.56
CA TYR A 11 13.18 -5.54 31.76
C TYR A 11 13.08 -5.15 33.24
N SER A 12 12.98 -3.85 33.49
CA SER A 12 12.68 -3.26 34.80
C SER A 12 11.48 -2.33 34.71
N LYS A 13 10.76 -2.14 35.82
CA LYS A 13 9.71 -1.13 35.93
C LYS A 13 10.36 0.27 35.92
N ALA A 14 9.81 1.17 35.11
CA ALA A 14 10.37 2.51 34.86
C ALA A 14 9.28 3.60 35.05
N GLY A 15 8.58 3.54 36.18
CA GLY A 15 7.51 4.48 36.54
C GLY A 15 6.18 4.22 35.84
N PHE A 16 5.29 5.23 35.84
CA PHE A 16 3.95 5.16 35.26
C PHE A 16 3.73 6.29 34.26
N VAL A 17 2.99 6.01 33.18
CA VAL A 17 2.54 6.99 32.18
C VAL A 17 1.07 6.76 31.90
N ASN A 18 0.24 7.80 31.97
CA ASN A 18 -1.22 7.72 31.80
C ASN A 18 -1.86 6.60 32.64
N SER A 19 -1.47 6.51 33.91
CA SER A 19 -1.92 5.47 34.85
C SER A 19 -1.61 4.02 34.43
N ARG A 20 -0.67 3.83 33.51
CA ARG A 20 -0.18 2.50 33.09
C ARG A 20 1.29 2.34 33.45
N GLN A 21 1.67 1.12 33.84
CA GLN A 21 3.05 0.78 34.17
C GLN A 21 3.93 0.91 32.93
N ARG A 22 5.00 1.71 33.03
CA ARG A 22 6.07 1.80 32.05
C ARG A 22 7.19 0.82 32.42
N TYR A 23 7.80 0.22 31.42
CA TYR A 23 8.93 -0.70 31.52
C TYR A 23 10.11 -0.17 30.70
N GLU A 24 11.32 -0.51 31.10
CA GLU A 24 12.57 -0.29 30.37
C GLU A 24 13.21 -1.65 30.08
N CYS A 25 13.55 -1.91 28.83
CA CYS A 25 14.35 -3.06 28.44
C CYS A 25 15.81 -2.84 28.82
N LYS A 26 16.44 -3.78 29.52
CA LYS A 26 17.85 -3.67 29.93
C LYS A 26 18.82 -3.85 28.76
N ASP A 27 18.42 -4.62 27.75
CA ASP A 27 19.30 -4.96 26.62
C ASP A 27 19.35 -3.85 25.57
N CYS A 28 18.21 -3.22 25.25
CA CYS A 28 18.13 -2.16 24.23
C CYS A 28 17.74 -0.78 24.75
N ARG A 29 17.56 -0.62 26.08
CA ARG A 29 17.16 0.63 26.75
C ARG A 29 15.84 1.23 26.26
N TYR A 30 15.05 0.46 25.51
CA TYR A 30 13.76 0.90 25.00
C TYR A 30 12.73 0.93 26.11
N HIS A 31 11.99 2.03 26.19
CA HIS A 31 10.91 2.18 27.13
C HIS A 31 9.56 1.89 26.47
N TYR A 32 8.72 1.10 27.13
CA TYR A 32 7.43 0.68 26.61
C TYR A 32 6.40 0.50 27.72
N THR A 33 5.13 0.74 27.40
CA THR A 33 4.00 0.60 28.33
C THR A 33 3.13 -0.61 27.98
N VAL A 34 3.23 -1.09 26.74
CA VAL A 34 2.46 -2.23 26.20
C VAL A 34 3.39 -3.09 25.35
N ALA A 35 3.19 -4.42 25.35
CA ALA A 35 3.96 -5.36 24.52
C ALA A 35 3.73 -5.17 23.02
N LYS A 36 2.55 -4.69 22.61
CA LYS A 36 2.24 -4.38 21.22
C LYS A 36 1.34 -3.17 21.19
N LYS A 37 1.69 -2.15 20.39
CA LYS A 37 0.74 -1.09 20.07
C LYS A 37 -0.34 -1.71 19.20
N LEU A 38 -1.58 -1.73 19.68
CA LEU A 38 -2.75 -2.25 18.95
C LEU A 38 -2.93 -1.57 17.58
N ASP A 39 -2.39 -0.36 17.43
CA ASP A 39 -2.47 0.44 16.22
C ASP A 39 -1.55 -0.04 15.08
N VAL A 40 -0.66 -0.99 15.35
CA VAL A 40 0.22 -1.56 14.32
C VAL A 40 -0.50 -2.71 13.64
N LYS A 41 -1.09 -2.42 12.48
CA LYS A 41 -1.68 -3.44 11.58
C LYS A 41 -0.63 -4.51 11.23
N SER A 42 -1.07 -5.74 11.02
CA SER A 42 -0.15 -6.86 10.75
C SER A 42 0.62 -6.64 9.46
N VAL A 43 1.80 -7.28 9.37
CA VAL A 43 2.61 -7.29 8.14
C VAL A 43 1.81 -7.87 6.97
N GLU A 44 0.94 -8.85 7.24
CA GLU A 44 0.03 -9.45 6.27
C GLU A 44 -0.99 -8.45 5.72
N THR A 45 -1.67 -7.69 6.59
CA THR A 45 -2.62 -6.64 6.15
C THR A 45 -1.91 -5.60 5.30
N ARG A 46 -0.68 -5.25 5.68
CA ARG A 46 0.15 -4.34 4.92
C ARG A 46 0.42 -4.94 3.52
N GLY A 47 0.94 -6.16 3.44
CA GLY A 47 1.17 -6.85 2.16
C GLY A 47 -0.08 -6.93 1.27
N LYS A 48 -1.23 -7.28 1.84
CA LYS A 48 -2.50 -7.33 1.08
C LYS A 48 -2.92 -5.98 0.53
N ALA A 49 -2.63 -4.88 1.23
CA ALA A 49 -2.91 -3.54 0.73
C ALA A 49 -2.07 -3.18 -0.50
N LEU A 50 -0.83 -3.69 -0.59
CA LEU A 50 0.03 -3.52 -1.75
C LEU A 50 -0.50 -4.31 -2.94
N GLU A 51 -0.81 -5.59 -2.74
CA GLU A 51 -1.37 -6.47 -3.78
C GLU A 51 -2.63 -5.84 -4.39
N LEU A 52 -3.59 -5.43 -3.56
CA LEU A 52 -4.82 -4.79 -4.03
C LEU A 52 -4.54 -3.49 -4.81
N TYR A 53 -3.53 -2.71 -4.41
CA TYR A 53 -3.15 -1.51 -5.16
C TYR A 53 -2.54 -1.85 -6.53
N LEU A 54 -1.71 -2.87 -6.61
CA LEU A 54 -1.10 -3.34 -7.86
C LEU A 54 -2.15 -3.94 -8.82
N GLU A 55 -3.19 -4.59 -8.27
CA GLU A 55 -4.39 -5.03 -9.01
C GLU A 55 -5.30 -3.86 -9.46
N GLY A 56 -4.91 -2.61 -9.18
CA GLY A 56 -5.61 -1.42 -9.64
C GLY A 56 -6.70 -0.89 -8.71
N LEU A 57 -6.86 -1.44 -7.50
CA LEU A 57 -7.81 -0.89 -6.54
C LEU A 57 -7.30 0.45 -5.97
N GLY A 58 -8.16 1.46 -6.03
CA GLY A 58 -7.88 2.76 -5.42
C GLY A 58 -7.82 2.68 -3.89
N PHE A 59 -7.07 3.59 -3.26
CA PHE A 59 -6.82 3.61 -1.81
C PHE A 59 -8.09 3.50 -0.94
N ARG A 60 -9.20 4.11 -1.39
CA ARG A 60 -10.50 4.06 -0.69
C ARG A 60 -11.13 2.67 -0.76
N ALA A 61 -11.06 1.99 -1.90
CA ALA A 61 -11.59 0.64 -2.07
C ALA A 61 -10.79 -0.35 -1.21
N THR A 62 -9.46 -0.29 -1.30
CA THR A 62 -8.54 -1.08 -0.47
C THR A 62 -8.76 -0.84 1.03
N GLY A 63 -8.95 0.41 1.45
CA GLY A 63 -9.25 0.76 2.84
C GLY A 63 -10.57 0.16 3.34
N ARG A 64 -11.62 0.16 2.52
CA ARG A 64 -12.90 -0.50 2.87
C ARG A 64 -12.74 -2.01 3.00
N LEU A 65 -12.06 -2.66 2.06
CA LEU A 65 -11.84 -4.12 2.08
C LEU A 65 -11.04 -4.58 3.30
N LEU A 66 -10.01 -3.83 3.67
CA LEU A 66 -9.13 -4.17 4.79
C LEU A 66 -9.56 -3.55 6.14
N GLN A 67 -10.67 -2.81 6.16
CA GLN A 67 -11.17 -2.07 7.34
C GLN A 67 -10.08 -1.18 7.96
N ILE A 68 -9.38 -0.43 7.12
CA ILE A 68 -8.35 0.54 7.50
C ILE A 68 -8.60 1.89 6.81
N SER A 69 -8.06 2.96 7.38
CA SER A 69 -8.22 4.27 6.76
C SER A 69 -7.51 4.30 5.39
N TYR A 70 -8.13 4.97 4.42
CA TYR A 70 -7.50 5.17 3.10
C TYR A 70 -6.15 5.91 3.22
N GLY A 71 -6.00 6.77 4.24
CA GLY A 71 -4.75 7.48 4.52
C GLY A 71 -3.62 6.55 4.95
N THR A 72 -3.94 5.50 5.73
CA THR A 72 -2.98 4.44 6.08
C THR A 72 -2.50 3.70 4.82
N VAL A 73 -3.43 3.33 3.94
CA VAL A 73 -3.12 2.67 2.65
C VAL A 73 -2.20 3.56 1.81
N TYR A 74 -2.56 4.83 1.66
CA TYR A 74 -1.76 5.82 0.94
C TYR A 74 -0.34 5.95 1.50
N ALA A 75 -0.20 6.07 2.83
CA ALA A 75 1.10 6.21 3.48
C ALA A 75 2.00 5.01 3.23
N TRP A 76 1.45 3.79 3.28
CA TRP A 76 2.22 2.56 2.99
C TRP A 76 2.68 2.49 1.54
N ILE A 77 1.79 2.79 0.60
CA ILE A 77 2.10 2.75 -0.84
C ILE A 77 3.16 3.80 -1.20
N LYS A 78 3.05 5.00 -0.63
CA LYS A 78 4.06 6.04 -0.80
C LYS A 78 5.42 5.60 -0.25
N GLU A 79 5.46 5.01 0.94
CA GLU A 79 6.70 4.51 1.54
C GLU A 79 7.37 3.42 0.68
N TRP A 80 6.58 2.53 0.07
CA TRP A 80 7.14 1.53 -0.85
C TRP A 80 7.59 2.12 -2.16
N GLY A 81 6.80 3.01 -2.76
CA GLY A 81 7.19 3.69 -4.01
C GLY A 81 8.50 4.45 -3.87
N SER A 82 8.81 4.99 -2.68
CA SER A 82 10.12 5.62 -2.42
C SER A 82 11.28 4.64 -2.24
N LYS A 83 11.02 3.35 -1.99
CA LYS A 83 12.05 2.31 -1.85
C LYS A 83 12.35 1.59 -3.15
N VAL A 84 11.45 1.68 -4.13
CA VAL A 84 11.64 1.07 -5.45
C VAL A 84 12.41 2.06 -6.31
N ASP A 85 13.67 1.74 -6.60
CA ASP A 85 14.44 2.45 -7.62
C ASP A 85 14.15 1.78 -8.97
N LEU A 86 13.38 2.47 -9.82
CA LEU A 86 13.16 2.03 -11.19
C LEU A 86 14.34 2.51 -12.03
N GLN A 87 15.10 1.57 -12.60
CA GLN A 87 16.17 1.92 -13.53
C GLN A 87 15.60 2.75 -14.68
N LYS A 88 15.98 4.02 -14.75
CA LYS A 88 15.74 4.86 -15.92
C LYS A 88 16.74 4.46 -16.99
N ARG A 89 16.30 3.87 -18.10
CA ARG A 89 17.14 3.80 -19.31
C ARG A 89 17.36 5.22 -19.82
N GLU A 90 18.62 5.64 -19.90
CA GLU A 90 19.01 6.95 -20.44
C GLU A 90 19.22 6.91 -21.97
N GLU A 91 19.11 5.75 -22.60
CA GLU A 91 19.28 5.61 -24.04
C GLU A 91 18.02 6.09 -24.79
N GLY A 92 18.23 6.97 -25.77
CA GLY A 92 17.16 7.48 -26.63
C GLY A 92 16.42 6.34 -27.35
N VAL A 93 15.15 6.17 -27.02
CA VAL A 93 14.29 5.15 -27.62
C VAL A 93 13.95 5.55 -29.05
N ALA A 94 14.56 4.88 -30.03
CA ALA A 94 14.38 5.19 -31.45
C ALA A 94 13.01 4.73 -32.00
N PHE A 95 12.44 3.67 -31.43
CA PHE A 95 11.12 3.14 -31.75
C PHE A 95 10.50 2.62 -30.46
N MET A 96 9.24 3.00 -30.20
CA MET A 96 8.47 2.61 -29.02
C MET A 96 7.10 2.14 -29.51
N GLU A 97 6.71 0.93 -29.15
CA GLU A 97 5.37 0.42 -29.49
C GLU A 97 4.30 1.16 -28.67
N LEU A 98 3.09 1.33 -29.23
CA LEU A 98 2.01 2.09 -28.58
C LEU A 98 1.64 1.57 -27.18
N ASP A 99 1.88 0.28 -26.91
CA ASP A 99 1.66 -0.32 -25.58
C ASP A 99 2.65 0.21 -24.53
N GLU A 100 3.88 0.57 -24.94
CA GLU A 100 4.90 1.15 -24.05
C GLU A 100 4.66 2.65 -23.78
N MET A 101 3.84 3.32 -24.59
CA MET A 101 3.51 4.75 -24.44
C MET A 101 2.76 5.05 -23.13
N HIS A 102 1.99 4.09 -22.60
CA HIS A 102 1.29 4.24 -21.31
C HIS A 102 2.24 4.26 -20.11
N THR A 103 3.46 3.73 -20.26
CA THR A 103 4.54 3.77 -19.25
C THR A 103 5.29 5.10 -19.26
N TYR A 104 5.29 5.81 -20.40
CA TYR A 104 6.01 7.08 -20.60
C TYR A 104 5.17 8.33 -20.28
N VAL A 105 3.90 8.22 -19.86
CA VAL A 105 3.11 9.40 -19.48
C VAL A 105 3.57 9.95 -18.13
N GLY A 106 4.67 10.71 -18.20
CA GLY A 106 5.10 11.63 -17.17
C GLY A 106 4.01 12.67 -16.91
N SER A 107 3.63 12.78 -15.63
CA SER A 107 2.83 13.88 -15.07
C SER A 107 1.45 14.11 -15.72
N LYS A 108 0.46 13.29 -15.35
CA LYS A 108 -0.95 13.69 -15.44
C LYS A 108 -1.16 14.97 -14.62
N LYS A 109 -1.64 16.03 -15.29
CA LYS A 109 -2.01 17.32 -14.68
C LYS A 109 -3.38 17.30 -13.98
N THR A 110 -4.09 16.17 -13.98
CA THR A 110 -5.41 16.04 -13.35
C THR A 110 -5.35 15.10 -12.14
N THR A 111 -5.83 15.60 -11.00
CA THR A 111 -5.72 15.01 -9.66
C THR A 111 -6.62 13.79 -9.40
N VAL A 112 -7.37 13.36 -10.41
CA VAL A 112 -8.39 12.29 -10.28
C VAL A 112 -8.21 11.26 -11.38
N GLY A 113 -7.64 10.11 -11.00
CA GLY A 113 -7.75 8.87 -11.77
C GLY A 113 -8.90 8.05 -11.22
N SER A 114 -9.98 7.91 -11.98
CA SER A 114 -10.96 6.84 -11.78
C SER A 114 -10.47 5.61 -12.53
N GLY A 115 -9.68 4.77 -11.85
CA GLY A 115 -9.45 3.40 -12.31
C GLY A 115 -10.64 2.56 -11.88
N LEU A 116 -11.47 2.16 -12.84
CA LEU A 116 -12.37 1.03 -12.63
C LEU A 116 -11.51 -0.24 -12.71
N PRO A 117 -11.71 -1.24 -11.83
CA PRO A 117 -11.06 -2.53 -11.95
C PRO A 117 -11.31 -3.09 -13.35
N LEU A 118 -10.27 -3.59 -14.02
CA LEU A 118 -10.40 -4.21 -15.35
C LEU A 118 -11.14 -5.56 -15.27
N THR A 119 -11.22 -6.13 -14.07
CA THR A 119 -11.83 -7.41 -13.75
C THR A 119 -12.90 -7.21 -12.69
N ASP A 120 -14.10 -7.69 -13.00
CA ASP A 120 -15.13 -7.90 -11.99
C ASP A 120 -14.79 -9.17 -11.21
N LEU A 121 -14.52 -9.02 -9.90
CA LEU A 121 -14.09 -10.11 -9.03
C LEU A 121 -15.22 -11.12 -8.76
N GLU A 122 -16.49 -10.72 -8.94
CA GLU A 122 -17.63 -11.64 -8.74
C GLU A 122 -17.90 -12.53 -9.96
N SER A 123 -17.48 -12.14 -11.16
CA SER A 123 -17.86 -12.83 -12.40
C SER A 123 -16.70 -13.32 -13.26
N GLY A 124 -15.45 -12.94 -12.97
CA GLY A 124 -14.28 -13.38 -13.76
C GLY A 124 -14.30 -12.93 -15.22
N LEU A 125 -15.21 -12.03 -15.60
CA LEU A 125 -15.38 -11.53 -16.96
C LEU A 125 -14.75 -10.14 -17.10
N SER A 126 -13.93 -9.97 -18.14
CA SER A 126 -13.43 -8.66 -18.54
C SER A 126 -14.54 -7.83 -19.20
N VAL A 127 -14.65 -6.56 -18.79
CA VAL A 127 -15.62 -5.57 -19.29
C VAL A 127 -15.42 -5.23 -20.78
N LEU A 128 -14.31 -5.67 -21.39
CA LEU A 128 -14.01 -5.49 -22.82
C LEU A 128 -14.89 -6.34 -23.77
N SER A 129 -15.87 -7.08 -23.25
CA SER A 129 -16.74 -7.97 -24.03
C SER A 129 -17.95 -7.26 -24.67
N ALA A 130 -18.10 -5.93 -24.53
CA ALA A 130 -19.20 -5.20 -25.14
C ALA A 130 -18.93 -4.95 -26.64
N GLY A 131 -19.72 -5.63 -27.48
CA GLY A 131 -19.53 -5.78 -28.92
C GLY A 131 -19.37 -4.49 -29.73
N ILE A 132 -18.49 -4.58 -30.73
CA ILE A 132 -18.36 -3.65 -31.84
C ILE A 132 -19.71 -3.60 -32.57
N VAL A 133 -20.41 -2.46 -32.49
CA VAL A 133 -21.52 -2.16 -33.41
C VAL A 133 -20.91 -1.49 -34.64
N PRO A 134 -21.11 -2.02 -35.87
CA PRO A 134 -20.56 -1.39 -37.06
C PRO A 134 -21.32 -0.10 -37.39
N HIS A 135 -20.58 0.93 -37.77
CA HIS A 135 -21.10 2.18 -38.32
C HIS A 135 -21.91 1.90 -39.59
N LYS A 136 -23.19 2.31 -39.62
CA LYS A 136 -23.94 2.47 -40.86
C LYS A 136 -23.58 3.82 -41.49
N GLN A 137 -23.14 3.79 -42.74
CA GLN A 137 -23.12 4.97 -43.62
C GLN A 137 -24.49 5.10 -44.26
N ASP A 138 -25.03 6.32 -44.26
CA ASP A 138 -25.84 6.93 -45.33
C ASP A 138 -25.69 8.46 -45.20
#